data_AF-A0A662W2Y7-F1
#
_entry.id   AF-A0A662W2Y7-F1
#
_cell.length_a   1.000
_cell.length_b   1.000
_cell.length_c   1.000
_cell.angle_alpha   90.00
_cell.angle_beta   90.00
_cell.angle_gamma   90.00
#
_symmetry.space_group_name_H-M   'P 1'
#
loop_
_entity.id
_entity.type
_entity.pdbx_description
1 polymer ?
#
loop_
_entity_poly.entity_id
_entity_poly.type
_entity_poly.pdbx_seq_one_letter_code
_entity_poly.pdbx_strand_id
1 'polypeptide(L)' 'MKEEIRILKERATKFERDAKFDFEQNDFDLAMFHIEQAFQLNLKAKLLELEGFFDRTHSLRRLLEHLIK' A
#
# COMPACT_ATOMS: atom_id res chain seq x y z
N MET A 1 -11.65 -2.47 -12.70
CA MET A 1 -10.18 -2.61 -12.80
C MET A 1 -9.46 -1.27 -12.80
N LYS A 2 -9.50 -0.43 -13.86
CA LYS A 2 -8.82 0.90 -13.85
C LYS A 2 -9.25 1.79 -12.67
N GLU A 3 -10.56 1.84 -12.40
CA GLU A 3 -11.09 2.62 -11.27
C GLU A 3 -10.64 2.08 -9.91
N GLU A 4 -10.57 0.76 -9.76
CA GLU A 4 -10.13 0.10 -8.53
C GLU A 4 -8.64 0.38 -8.27
N ILE A 5 -7.81 0.30 -9.31
CA ILE A 5 -6.39 0.68 -9.26
C ILE A 5 -6.25 2.15 -8.82
N ARG A 6 -7.05 3.06 -9.39
CA ARG A 6 -7.06 4.49 -9.02
C ARG A 6 -7.39 4.66 -7.54
N ILE A 7 -8.45 4.02 -7.05
CA ILE A 7 -8.86 4.07 -5.64
C ILE A 7 -7.74 3.56 -4.72
N LEU A 8 -7.07 2.45 -5.08
CA LEU A 8 -5.96 1.92 -4.29
C LEU A 8 -4.79 2.92 -4.20
N LYS A 9 -4.40 3.52 -5.33
CA LYS A 9 -3.33 4.53 -5.37
C LYS A 9 -3.69 5.78 -4.58
N GLU A 10 -4.92 6.29 -4.72
CA GLU A 10 -5.39 7.45 -3.96
C GLU A 10 -5.37 7.20 -2.45
N ARG A 11 -5.78 6.00 -2.01
CA ARG A 11 -5.69 5.62 -0.60
C ARG A 11 -4.24 5.49 -0.15
N ALA A 12 -3.36 4.94 -0.97
CA ALA A 12 -1.94 4.85 -0.65
C ALA A 12 -1.32 6.24 -0.44
N THR A 13 -1.64 7.22 -1.28
CA THR A 13 -1.21 8.61 -1.11
C THR A 13 -1.76 9.25 0.17
N LYS A 14 -2.98 8.90 0.59
CA LYS A 14 -3.52 9.35 1.88
C LYS A 14 -2.69 8.80 3.04
N PHE A 15 -2.42 7.49 3.05
CA PHE A 15 -1.57 6.87 4.06
C PHE A 15 -0.14 7.45 4.08
N GLU A 16 0.44 7.77 2.93
CA GLU A 16 1.76 8.42 2.88
C GLU A 16 1.74 9.81 3.54
N ARG A 17 0.70 10.61 3.28
CA ARG A 17 0.54 11.92 3.93
C ARG A 17 0.34 11.77 5.43
N ASP A 18 -0.47 10.81 5.85
CA ASP A 18 -0.76 10.58 7.27
C ASP A 18 0.50 10.06 8.00
N ALA A 19 1.32 9.21 7.35
CA ALA A 19 2.62 8.81 7.87
C ALA A 19 3.59 9.97 8.09
N LYS A 20 3.62 10.94 7.15
CA LYS A 20 4.44 12.16 7.29
C LYS A 20 3.98 13.01 8.47
N PHE A 21 2.67 13.15 8.64
CA PHE A 21 2.08 13.88 9.76
C PHE A 21 2.46 13.23 11.10
N ASP A 22 2.29 11.91 11.24
CA ASP A 22 2.63 11.20 12.48
C ASP A 22 4.13 11.28 12.78
N PHE A 23 4.97 11.20 11.75
CA PHE A 23 6.41 11.36 11.91
C PHE A 23 6.77 12.74 12.46
N GLU A 24 6.14 13.81 11.96
CA GLU A 24 6.32 15.18 12.46
C GLU A 24 5.86 15.34 13.93
N GLN A 25 4.89 14.54 14.38
CA GLN A 25 4.43 14.52 15.78
C GLN A 25 5.28 13.64 16.70
N ASN A 26 6.28 12.92 16.17
CA ASN A 26 7.08 11.89 16.85
C ASN A 26 6.30 10.60 17.20
N ASP A 27 5.15 10.37 16.56
CA ASP A 27 4.36 9.14 16.70
C ASP A 27 4.90 8.07 15.73
N PHE A 28 6.11 7.59 15.99
CA PHE A 28 6.87 6.77 15.04
C PHE A 28 6.25 5.40 14.73
N ASP A 29 5.55 4.80 15.69
CA ASP A 29 4.83 3.54 15.50
C ASP A 29 3.64 3.69 14.55
N LEU A 30 2.87 4.77 14.70
CA LEU A 30 1.79 5.14 13.78
C LEU A 30 2.32 5.50 12.39
N ALA A 31 3.41 6.27 12.33
CA ALA A 31 4.07 6.60 11.07
C ALA A 31 4.48 5.33 10.31
N MET A 32 5.10 4.37 11.01
CA MET A 32 5.47 3.08 10.41
C MET A 32 4.27 2.26 9.95
N PHE A 33 3.19 2.23 10.74
CA PHE A 33 1.96 1.56 10.35
C PHE A 33 1.37 2.14 9.06
N HIS A 34 1.29 3.47 8.97
CA HIS A 34 0.79 4.14 7.76
C HIS A 34 1.70 3.94 6.55
N ILE A 35 3.02 3.91 6.74
CA ILE A 35 3.97 3.51 5.68
C ILE A 35 3.63 2.10 5.17
N GLU A 36 3.47 1.12 6.06
CA GLU A 36 3.13 -0.26 5.68
C GLU A 36 1.81 -0.32 4.89
N GLN A 37 0.78 0.43 5.30
CA GLN A 37 -0.49 0.49 4.55
C GLN A 37 -0.30 1.10 3.16
N ALA A 38 0.48 2.18 3.03
CA ALA A 38 0.78 2.79 1.74
C ALA A 38 1.51 1.81 0.81
N PHE A 39 2.50 1.07 1.31
CA PHE A 39 3.19 0.03 0.54
C PHE A 39 2.24 -1.08 0.11
N GLN A 40 1.40 -1.57 1.02
CA GLN A 40 0.48 -2.68 0.75
C GLN A 40 -0.49 -2.34 -0.38
N LEU A 41 -1.05 -1.12 -0.36
CA LEU A 41 -2.00 -0.67 -1.39
C LEU A 41 -1.32 -0.46 -2.75
N ASN A 42 -0.10 0.08 -2.77
CA ASN A 42 0.66 0.22 -4.01
C ASN A 42 0.99 -1.13 -4.64
N LEU A 43 1.39 -2.13 -3.83
CA LEU A 43 1.65 -3.49 -4.32
C LEU A 43 0.37 -4.13 -4.87
N LYS A 44 -0.76 -4.01 -4.16
CA LYS A 44 -2.06 -4.51 -4.65
C LYS A 44 -2.48 -3.84 -5.95
N ALA A 45 -2.30 -2.52 -6.06
CA ALA A 45 -2.58 -1.79 -7.28
C ALA A 45 -1.70 -2.27 -8.45
N LYS A 46 -0.41 -2.53 -8.18
CA LYS A 46 0.54 -3.00 -9.20
C LYS A 46 0.24 -4.42 -9.67
N LEU A 47 -0.07 -5.33 -8.76
CA LEU A 47 -0.50 -6.69 -9.09
C LEU A 47 -1.80 -6.68 -9.89
N LEU A 48 -2.77 -5.83 -9.51
CA LEU A 48 -4.02 -5.66 -10.26
C LEU A 48 -3.79 -5.09 -11.67
N GLU A 49 -2.80 -4.21 -11.86
CA GLU A 49 -2.40 -3.72 -13.19
C GLU A 49 -1.76 -4.81 -14.07
N LEU A 50 -0.94 -5.69 -13.48
CA LEU A 50 -0.15 -6.67 -14.23
C LEU A 50 -0.92 -7.97 -14.49
N GLU A 51 -1.62 -8.48 -13.47
CA GLU A 51 -2.22 -9.81 -13.48
C GLU A 51 -3.75 -9.78 -13.45
N GLY A 52 -4.35 -8.62 -13.17
CA GLY A 52 -5.79 -8.49 -13.02
C GLY A 52 -6.34 -9.02 -11.68
N PHE A 53 -5.48 -9.48 -10.77
CA PHE A 53 -5.84 -9.88 -9.41
C PHE A 53 -4.66 -9.70 -8.43
N PHE A 54 -4.93 -9.89 -7.15
CA PHE A 54 -3.91 -10.03 -6.10
C PHE A 54 -4.43 -10.95 -4.99
N ASP A 55 -3.53 -11.59 -4.26
CA ASP A 55 -3.88 -12.40 -3.09
C ASP A 55 -4.55 -11.55 -2.01
N ARG A 56 -5.65 -12.04 -1.42
CA ARG A 56 -6.30 -11.41 -0.26
C ARG A 56 -5.47 -11.61 1.01
N THR A 57 -4.32 -10.95 1.06
CA THR A 57 -3.39 -10.92 2.17
C THR A 57 -3.05 -9.49 2.56
N HIS A 58 -2.67 -9.31 3.82
CA HIS A 58 -2.06 -8.09 4.33
C HIS A 58 -0.55 -8.21 4.46
N SER A 59 0.04 -9.39 4.21
CA SER A 59 1.48 -9.58 4.29
C SER A 59 2.19 -8.89 3.12
N LEU A 60 2.97 -7.84 3.41
CA LEU A 60 3.84 -7.20 2.43
C LEU A 60 4.80 -8.19 1.77
N ARG A 61 5.37 -9.11 2.56
CA ARG A 61 6.28 -10.15 2.06
C ARG A 61 5.61 -11.00 0.97
N ARG A 62 4.40 -11.50 1.23
CA ARG A 62 3.68 -12.31 0.25
C ARG A 62 3.31 -11.50 -0.99
N LEU A 63 2.87 -10.25 -0.84
CA LEU A 63 2.58 -9.38 -1.99
C LEU A 63 3.82 -9.10 -2.84
N LEU A 64 4.98 -8.89 -2.22
CA LEU A 64 6.26 -8.73 -2.92
C LEU A 64 6.71 -10.02 -3.62
N GLU A 65 6.59 -11.17 -2.96
CA GLU A 65 6.89 -12.47 -3.55
C GLU A 65 6.03 -12.75 -4.77
N HIS A 66 4.78 -12.28 -4.78
CA HIS A 66 3.89 -12.40 -5.93
C HIS A 66 4.35 -11.49 -7.07
N LEU A 67 4.78 -10.26 -6.77
CA LEU A 67 5.18 -9.28 -7.77
C LEU A 67 6.52 -9.61 -8.47
N ILE A 68 7.41 -10.33 -7.79
CA ILE A 68 8.78 -10.61 -8.29
C ILE A 68 8.86 -11.93 -9.07
N LYS A 69 7.85 -12.80 -8.95
CA LYS A 69 7.77 -14.05 -9.74
C LYS A 69 7.46 -13.76 -11.20
#